data_AF-X1D4R5-F1
#
_entry.id   AF-X1D4R5-F1
#
_cell.length_a   1.000
_cell.length_b   1.000
_cell.length_c   1.000
_cell.angle_alpha   90.00
_cell.angle_beta   90.00
_cell.angle_gamma   90.00
#
_symmetry.space_group_name_H-M   'P 1'
#
loop_
_entity.id
_entity.type
_entity.pdbx_description
1 polymer ?
#
loop_
_entity_poly.entity_id
_entity_poly.type
_entity_poly.pdbx_seq_one_letter_code
_entity_poly.pdbx_strand_id
1 'polypeptide(L)'
;NLRKLLIPAFIVIILITIAGYFSLRPGRTDIDIQIGMTKQISYETGLELDPNVSPDGKMVALATGPLGRTHLVVRQVVGGRTLEITEDFQWLPLLQCFWLREFECHSLHRNWQTQDCLIDI
;
A
#
# COMPACT_ATOMS: atom_id res chain seq x y z
N ASN A 1 30.06 -41.89 37.51
CA ASN A 1 29.90 -41.94 36.02
C ASN A 1 29.23 -40.69 35.49
N LEU A 2 29.94 -39.56 35.54
CA LEU A 2 29.41 -38.24 35.16
C LEU A 2 28.96 -38.18 33.69
N ARG A 3 29.65 -38.90 32.80
CA ARG A 3 29.30 -38.99 31.36
C ARG A 3 27.91 -39.61 31.09
N LYS A 4 27.38 -40.43 32.00
CA LYS A 4 26.03 -41.02 31.85
C LYS A 4 24.89 -40.01 32.13
N LEU A 5 25.20 -38.89 32.79
CA LEU A 5 24.23 -37.84 33.11
C LEU A 5 24.23 -36.69 32.09
N LEU A 6 25.34 -36.50 31.37
CA LEU A 6 25.48 -35.39 30.40
C LEU A 6 24.60 -35.55 29.17
N ILE A 7 24.45 -36.78 28.68
CA ILE A 7 23.65 -37.09 27.48
C ILE A 7 22.16 -36.73 27.66
N PRO A 8 21.45 -37.19 28.72
CA PRO A 8 20.05 -36.82 28.90
C PRO A 8 19.86 -35.32 29.16
N ALA A 9 20.79 -34.66 29.86
CA ALA A 9 20.74 -33.21 30.09
C ALA A 9 20.80 -32.43 28.77
N PHE A 10 21.69 -32.83 27.85
CA PHE A 10 21.82 -32.18 26.55
C PHE A 10 20.57 -32.35 25.68
N ILE A 11 19.96 -33.54 25.72
CA ILE A 11 18.69 -33.80 25.02
C ILE A 11 17.57 -32.91 25.56
N VAL A 12 17.45 -32.78 26.88
CA VAL A 12 16.44 -31.92 27.51
C VAL A 12 16.64 -30.45 27.11
N ILE A 13 17.88 -29.96 27.10
CA ILE A 13 18.20 -28.59 26.67
C ILE A 13 17.84 -28.38 25.19
N ILE A 14 18.14 -29.35 24.32
CA ILE A 14 17.76 -29.29 22.90
C ILE A 14 16.24 -29.26 22.73
N LEU A 15 15.51 -30.09 23.49
CA LEU A 15 14.04 -30.10 23.41
C LEU A 15 13.42 -28.79 23.90
N ILE A 16 13.95 -28.21 24.98
CA ILE A 16 13.50 -26.91 25.50
C ILE A 16 13.78 -25.79 24.48
N THR A 17 14.96 -25.78 23.86
CA THR A 17 15.30 -24.77 22.86
C THR A 17 14.46 -24.90 21.60
N ILE A 18 14.19 -26.12 21.13
CA ILE A 18 13.28 -26.35 19.99
C ILE A 18 11.86 -25.90 20.35
N ALA A 19 11.32 -26.32 21.50
CA ALA A 19 9.97 -25.95 21.92
C ALA A 19 9.81 -24.42 22.12
N GLY A 20 10.81 -23.78 22.72
CA GLY A 20 10.85 -22.32 22.86
C GLY A 20 10.94 -21.63 21.50
N TYR A 21 11.80 -22.11 20.60
CA TYR A 21 11.92 -21.57 19.25
C TYR A 21 10.60 -21.68 18.47
N PHE A 22 9.86 -22.79 18.58
CA PHE A 22 8.57 -22.95 17.92
C PHE A 22 7.46 -22.12 18.56
N SER A 23 7.42 -21.97 19.88
CA SER A 23 6.40 -21.18 20.58
C SER A 23 6.58 -19.67 20.43
N LEU A 24 7.82 -19.21 20.29
CA LEU A 24 8.14 -17.79 20.11
C LEU A 24 8.12 -17.36 18.64
N ARG A 25 7.76 -18.24 17.71
CA ARG A 25 7.62 -17.83 16.31
C ARG A 25 6.42 -16.89 16.21
N PRO A 26 6.61 -15.65 15.72
CA PRO A 26 5.47 -14.79 15.42
C PRO A 26 4.54 -15.54 14.47
N GLY A 27 3.26 -15.61 14.80
CA GLY A 27 2.24 -16.15 13.92
C GLY A 27 2.22 -15.37 12.60
N ARG A 28 1.87 -16.03 11.51
CA ARG A 28 1.56 -15.32 10.26
C ARG A 28 0.32 -14.47 10.53
N THR A 29 0.42 -13.17 10.29
CA THR A 29 -0.74 -12.30 10.19
C THR A 29 -1.39 -12.60 8.84
N ASP A 30 -2.41 -13.45 8.83
CA ASP A 30 -3.25 -13.61 7.66
C ASP A 30 -4.09 -12.33 7.54
N ILE A 31 -3.77 -11.52 6.54
CA ILE A 31 -4.60 -10.37 6.17
C ILE A 31 -5.83 -10.95 5.46
N ASP A 32 -6.97 -11.00 6.15
CA ASP A 32 -8.24 -11.41 5.55
C ASP A 32 -8.75 -10.28 4.64
N ILE A 33 -8.41 -10.36 3.35
CA ILE A 33 -8.91 -9.41 2.34
C ILE A 33 -10.33 -9.83 1.97
N GLN A 34 -11.32 -9.19 2.60
CA GLN A 34 -12.71 -9.35 2.22
C GLN A 34 -13.04 -8.44 1.05
N ILE A 35 -13.25 -9.03 -0.14
CA ILE A 35 -13.72 -8.29 -1.31
C ILE A 35 -15.21 -8.00 -1.11
N GLY A 36 -15.53 -6.73 -0.86
CA GLY A 36 -16.90 -6.25 -0.73
C GLY A 36 -17.59 -6.00 -2.08
N MET A 37 -18.72 -5.30 -2.02
CA MET A 37 -19.43 -4.87 -3.24
C MET A 37 -18.65 -3.77 -3.97
N THR A 38 -18.53 -3.91 -5.29
CA THR A 38 -17.95 -2.86 -6.14
C THR A 38 -18.95 -1.72 -6.34
N LYS A 39 -18.50 -0.48 -6.12
CA LYS A 39 -19.29 0.74 -6.35
C LYS A 39 -18.58 1.63 -7.35
N GLN A 40 -19.30 2.09 -8.38
CA GLN A 40 -18.80 3.13 -9.28
C GLN A 40 -18.80 4.47 -8.56
N ILE A 41 -17.66 5.18 -8.60
CA ILE A 41 -17.45 6.43 -7.88
C ILE A 41 -17.44 7.67 -8.79
N SER A 42 -17.36 7.48 -10.10
CA SER A 42 -17.35 8.56 -11.08
C SER A 42 -18.12 8.18 -12.35
N TYR A 43 -18.77 9.18 -12.94
CA TYR A 43 -19.51 9.11 -14.20
C TYR A 43 -19.02 10.16 -15.21
N GLU A 44 -17.88 10.80 -14.93
CA GLU A 44 -17.37 11.89 -15.76
C GLU A 44 -16.92 11.41 -17.13
N THR A 45 -17.08 12.29 -18.12
CA THR A 45 -16.61 12.02 -19.47
C THR A 45 -15.15 12.46 -19.59
N GLY A 46 -14.27 11.58 -20.01
CA GLY A 46 -12.85 11.88 -20.17
C GLY A 46 -11.99 10.73 -19.69
N LEU A 47 -10.68 10.97 -19.58
CA LEU A 47 -9.78 10.01 -18.95
C LEU A 47 -9.91 10.11 -17.43
N GLU A 48 -9.76 8.96 -16.78
CA GLU A 48 -9.58 8.84 -15.33
C GLU A 48 -8.44 7.85 -15.10
N LEU A 49 -7.28 8.38 -14.73
CA LEU A 49 -6.03 7.64 -14.71
C LEU A 49 -5.43 7.63 -13.31
N ASP A 50 -4.65 6.58 -13.05
CA ASP A 50 -3.81 6.40 -11.86
C ASP A 50 -4.55 6.69 -10.54
N PRO A 51 -5.70 6.04 -10.26
CA PRO A 51 -6.44 6.29 -9.04
C PRO A 51 -5.67 5.79 -7.82
N ASN A 52 -5.71 6.59 -6.74
CA ASN A 52 -5.16 6.25 -5.44
C ASN A 52 -6.22 6.47 -4.34
N VAL A 53 -6.41 5.48 -3.47
CA VAL A 53 -7.43 5.51 -2.41
C VAL A 53 -6.77 5.89 -1.07
N SER A 54 -7.39 6.82 -0.33
CA SER A 54 -6.91 7.21 1.00
C SER A 54 -6.85 6.00 1.96
N PRO A 55 -5.95 5.98 2.95
CA PRO A 55 -5.86 4.89 3.92
C PRO A 55 -7.17 4.61 4.68
N ASP A 56 -8.01 5.64 4.87
CA ASP A 56 -9.31 5.53 5.51
C ASP A 56 -10.44 5.09 4.56
N GLY A 57 -10.15 4.92 3.27
CA GLY A 57 -11.08 4.47 2.24
C GLY A 57 -12.17 5.48 1.86
N LYS A 58 -12.07 6.74 2.31
CA LYS A 58 -13.12 7.74 2.08
C LYS A 58 -12.88 8.61 0.86
N MET A 59 -11.64 8.69 0.38
CA MET A 59 -11.25 9.59 -0.69
C MET A 59 -10.47 8.86 -1.78
N VAL A 60 -10.53 9.39 -3.00
CA VAL A 60 -9.76 8.91 -4.15
C VAL A 60 -9.14 10.11 -4.86
N ALA A 61 -7.81 10.09 -5.00
CA ALA A 61 -7.07 10.99 -5.86
C ALA A 61 -6.97 10.36 -7.26
N LEU A 62 -7.19 11.13 -8.32
CA LEU A 62 -7.05 10.65 -9.70
C LEU A 62 -6.71 11.80 -10.67
N ALA A 63 -6.09 11.46 -11.79
CA ALA A 63 -5.88 12.38 -12.90
C ALA A 63 -7.05 12.30 -13.87
N THR A 64 -7.70 13.43 -14.18
CA THR A 64 -8.87 13.46 -15.08
C THR A 64 -8.85 14.60 -16.09
N GLY A 65 -9.63 14.45 -17.15
CA GLY A 65 -9.78 15.43 -18.22
C GLY A 65 -9.58 14.82 -19.61
N PRO A 66 -9.75 15.61 -20.68
CA PRO A 66 -9.44 15.17 -22.03
C PRO A 66 -7.94 14.96 -22.24
N LEU A 67 -7.59 14.17 -23.25
CA LEU A 67 -6.20 13.95 -23.67
C LEU A 67 -5.49 15.30 -23.90
N GLY A 68 -4.37 15.50 -23.19
CA GLY A 68 -3.54 16.70 -23.30
C GLY A 68 -4.02 17.92 -22.49
N ARG A 69 -5.14 17.81 -21.75
CA ARG A 69 -5.58 18.78 -20.73
C ARG A 69 -6.15 18.00 -19.54
N THR A 70 -5.23 17.46 -18.75
CA THR A 70 -5.52 16.64 -17.58
C THR A 70 -5.23 17.46 -16.34
N HIS A 71 -5.96 17.27 -15.26
CA HIS A 71 -5.68 17.88 -13.95
C HIS A 71 -5.89 16.84 -12.85
N LEU A 72 -5.32 17.09 -11.67
CA LEU A 72 -5.49 16.24 -10.51
C LEU A 72 -6.73 16.64 -9.72
N VAL A 73 -7.47 15.63 -9.30
CA VAL A 73 -8.63 15.81 -8.44
C VAL A 73 -8.65 14.83 -7.28
N VAL A 74 -9.27 15.23 -6.18
CA VAL A 74 -9.62 14.38 -5.04
C VAL A 74 -11.14 14.32 -4.91
N ARG A 75 -11.69 13.12 -4.77
CA ARG A 75 -13.13 12.87 -4.70
C ARG A 75 -13.49 12.00 -3.50
N GLN A 76 -14.70 12.16 -2.99
CA GLN A 76 -15.23 11.30 -1.93
C GLN A 76 -15.83 10.01 -2.51
N VAL A 77 -15.52 8.86 -1.91
CA VAL A 77 -16.06 7.53 -2.32
C VAL A 77 -17.57 7.43 -2.13
N VAL A 78 -18.11 8.16 -1.15
CA VAL A 78 -19.56 8.26 -0.93
C VAL A 78 -20.27 9.05 -2.04
N GLY A 79 -19.50 9.72 -2.92
CA GLY A 79 -19.98 10.70 -3.91
C GLY A 79 -19.90 12.12 -3.35
N GLY A 80 -20.27 13.10 -4.16
CA GLY A 80 -20.30 14.51 -3.75
C GLY A 80 -19.32 15.38 -4.52
N ARG A 81 -18.82 16.43 -3.87
CA ARG A 81 -18.00 17.46 -4.53
C ARG A 81 -16.59 16.95 -4.82
N THR A 82 -16.13 17.18 -6.04
CA THR A 82 -14.74 16.99 -6.47
C THR A 82 -13.91 18.21 -6.06
N LEU A 83 -12.73 17.97 -5.51
CA LEU A 83 -11.74 19.00 -5.22
C LEU A 83 -10.64 18.96 -6.29
N GLU A 84 -10.50 20.03 -7.05
CA GLU A 84 -9.38 20.21 -7.98
C GLU A 84 -8.12 20.60 -7.22
N ILE A 85 -7.02 19.91 -7.49
CA ILE A 85 -5.72 20.10 -6.82
C ILE A 85 -4.76 20.89 -7.70
N THR A 86 -4.85 20.71 -9.02
CA THR A 86 -3.99 21.38 -9.99
C THR A 86 -4.80 22.03 -11.10
N GLU A 87 -4.18 22.98 -11.79
CA GLU A 87 -4.65 23.42 -13.11
C GLU A 87 -4.37 22.33 -14.17
N ASP A 88 -4.89 22.55 -15.38
CA ASP A 88 -4.69 21.66 -16.52
C ASP A 88 -3.21 21.56 -16.93
N PHE A 89 -2.75 20.34 -17.12
CA PHE A 89 -1.43 19.98 -17.64
C PHE A 89 -1.54 18.99 -18.80
N GLN A 90 -0.51 18.96 -19.65
CA GLN A 90 -0.48 18.06 -20.80
C GLN A 90 0.03 16.67 -20.39
N TRP A 91 -0.86 15.67 -20.37
CA TRP A 91 -0.46 14.28 -20.11
C TRP A 91 0.27 13.68 -21.32
N LEU A 92 1.56 13.32 -21.14
CA LEU A 92 2.36 12.63 -22.15
C LEU A 92 2.47 11.14 -21.79
N PRO A 93 1.93 10.22 -22.61
CA PRO A 93 1.83 8.78 -22.30
C PRO A 93 3.18 8.05 -22.17
N LEU A 94 4.30 8.68 -22.53
CA LEU A 94 5.64 8.10 -22.45
C LEU A 94 6.33 8.33 -21.08
N LEU A 95 5.67 9.02 -20.15
CA LEU A 95 6.25 9.47 -18.89
C LEU A 95 5.38 9.08 -17.67
N GLN A 96 5.00 7.80 -17.58
CA GLN A 96 4.32 7.26 -16.39
C GLN A 96 5.11 7.48 -15.08
N CYS A 97 6.41 7.80 -15.14
CA CYS A 97 7.27 8.05 -13.96
C CYS A 97 7.67 9.53 -13.73
N PHE A 98 7.18 10.52 -14.50
CA PHE A 98 7.64 11.91 -14.38
C PHE A 98 6.96 12.73 -13.25
N TRP A 99 6.07 12.11 -12.46
CA TRP A 99 5.40 12.75 -11.31
C TRP A 99 6.32 13.01 -10.08
N LEU A 100 7.64 12.83 -10.22
CA LEU A 100 8.62 12.85 -9.12
C LEU A 100 9.61 14.02 -9.23
N ARG A 101 9.17 15.28 -9.10
CA ARG A 101 10.14 16.34 -8.79
C ARG A 101 9.72 17.41 -7.79
N GLU A 102 8.44 17.56 -7.47
CA GLU A 102 8.01 18.61 -6.53
C GLU A 102 7.32 18.15 -5.23
N PHE A 103 7.12 16.84 -5.01
CA PHE A 103 6.63 16.33 -3.73
C PHE A 103 7.61 15.28 -3.19
N GLU A 104 8.42 15.67 -2.20
CA GLU A 104 9.35 14.78 -1.49
C GLU A 104 8.60 13.65 -0.80
N CYS A 105 8.63 12.45 -1.37
CA CYS A 105 8.26 11.23 -0.66
C CYS A 105 9.42 10.87 0.28
N HIS A 106 9.35 11.33 1.55
CA HIS A 106 10.40 11.04 2.54
C HIS A 106 10.35 9.55 2.94
N SER A 107 11.26 8.80 2.33
CA SER A 107 11.53 7.38 2.56
C SER A 107 11.92 7.07 4.01
N LEU A 108 11.03 6.39 4.74
CA LEU A 108 11.41 5.53 5.87
C LEU A 108 10.69 4.19 5.70
N HIS A 109 11.29 3.28 4.93
CA HIS A 109 11.45 1.84 5.22
C HIS A 109 11.87 1.09 3.93
N ARG A 110 13.01 0.37 4.00
CA ARG A 110 13.70 -0.27 2.87
C ARG A 110 13.15 -1.64 2.49
N ASN A 111 11.93 -1.68 1.99
CA ASN A 111 11.37 -2.77 1.20
C ASN A 111 10.06 -2.27 0.59
N TRP A 112 9.54 -2.97 -0.43
CA TRP A 112 8.28 -2.71 -1.17
C TRP A 112 8.49 -1.91 -2.47
N GLN A 113 8.38 -2.59 -3.61
CA GLN A 113 7.17 -2.75 -4.43
C GLN A 113 6.62 -1.40 -4.91
N THR A 114 6.47 -1.30 -6.24
CA THR A 114 6.18 -0.12 -7.06
C THR A 114 4.80 0.55 -6.80
N GLN A 115 4.20 0.40 -5.63
CA GLN A 115 2.85 0.90 -5.30
C GLN A 115 2.83 2.04 -4.27
N ASP A 116 3.96 2.41 -3.66
CA ASP A 116 3.99 3.38 -2.55
C ASP A 116 4.27 4.84 -2.96
N CYS A 117 4.03 5.22 -4.23
CA CYS A 117 3.92 6.64 -4.58
C CYS A 117 2.48 7.10 -4.30
N LEU A 118 2.15 7.15 -3.01
CA LEU A 118 0.88 7.67 -2.50
C LEU A 118 0.88 9.19 -2.61
N ILE A 119 -0.14 9.74 -3.27
CA ILE A 119 -0.64 11.06 -2.91
C ILE A 119 -1.25 10.85 -1.52
N ASP A 120 -0.55 11.28 -0.47
CA ASP A 120 -1.07 11.25 0.89
C ASP A 120 -2.17 12.33 1.00
N ILE A 121 -3.42 11.88 1.02
CA ILE A 121 -4.64 12.67 1.23
C ILE A 121 -5.21 12.45 2.62
#